data_AF-A0AAF6BE78-F1
#
_entry.id   AF-A0AAF6BE78-F1
#
_cell.length_a   1.000
_cell.length_b   1.000
_cell.length_c   1.000
_cell.angle_alpha   90.00
_cell.angle_beta   90.00
_cell.angle_gamma   90.00
#
_symmetry.space_group_name_H-M   'P 1'
#
loop_
_entity.id
_entity.type
_entity.pdbx_description
1 polymer ?
#
loop_
_entity_poly.entity_id
_entity_poly.type
_entity_poly.pdbx_seq_one_letter_code
_entity_poly.pdbx_strand_id
1 'polypeptide(L)'
;MERNSGSIWLSPIRRLDESLNTDASNEVLVPTEEQGSDVRATETASSSDNRLNDALVVLYEPPKGQPYETEIIFVHDLYTERCKDACKTTWTSGNGLCWPKDLLAKKFPRARMLSVSYDACVTTNSTQGRMDSLYLVAEKVVGSLFLSRANVGQTYNCPILFVGHGLGCFVIKNLMIQARDQWNEESKNEKSRNLLRNVGGFVFYSPFNSGVKWNLYQFEPGQSNPLTNCMKIHDPELSRLNGAFSRLRRRMQKHRDSEELWQVLTICESDETISRTPGQTQRSGTYVSEGTSRFDCDSFWFGNGDHFNVCKHQSEGDAVYQSVEDFLAAILKSDKSASPNSIPDFNPTADEKIWKALLPRKVFIDLFPNRIPFFTYESFTEAVMTFIPKGFAVDGSVDEQRREIAALLAHFDHGTSGLLYKESSDQQDTHCLPSKDFPCHPGKSYHGRGPLQLCWNYNYKMCGEGIGDDSLLSCPEKLSQDPVIAFKSALWFWCTRQWNKPSCHSVMTGNWTPESTDIEANRLPGFGLTINIINGTECNKESADANSRVEKYKKFCERLHVEPGENMHCRYQKPFGQV
;
A
#
# COMPACT_ATOMS: atom_id res chain seq x y z
N MET A 1 -49.19 36.26 9.05
CA MET A 1 -48.90 36.49 7.62
C MET A 1 -47.46 36.01 7.41
N GLU A 2 -47.33 34.71 7.16
CA GLU A 2 -46.80 34.11 5.91
C GLU A 2 -45.26 34.09 5.93
N ARG A 3 -44.63 33.03 6.45
CA ARG A 3 -44.23 31.78 5.74
C ARG A 3 -43.74 32.04 4.32
N ASN A 4 -42.43 31.90 4.11
CA ASN A 4 -41.89 31.54 2.81
C ASN A 4 -41.06 30.26 2.95
N SER A 5 -41.62 29.20 2.38
CA SER A 5 -41.09 27.86 2.19
C SER A 5 -40.96 27.65 0.69
N GLY A 6 -39.86 27.07 0.20
CA GLY A 6 -39.70 26.87 -1.24
C GLY A 6 -38.48 26.04 -1.62
N SER A 7 -38.59 24.74 -1.40
CA SER A 7 -37.83 23.63 -1.99
C SER A 7 -37.85 23.62 -3.53
N ILE A 8 -36.77 23.17 -4.18
CA ILE A 8 -36.83 22.61 -5.55
C ILE A 8 -35.96 21.34 -5.63
N TRP A 9 -36.58 20.27 -6.13
CA TRP A 9 -36.04 18.96 -6.48
C TRP A 9 -35.75 18.87 -8.00
N LEU A 10 -34.67 18.13 -8.34
CA LEU A 10 -34.35 17.27 -9.51
C LEU A 10 -34.78 17.58 -10.98
N SER A 11 -33.74 17.62 -11.86
CA SER A 11 -33.57 16.93 -13.18
C SER A 11 -34.46 17.33 -14.40
N PRO A 12 -34.20 16.90 -15.68
CA PRO A 12 -33.02 16.33 -16.37
C PRO A 12 -32.69 16.93 -17.78
N ILE A 13 -31.51 16.55 -18.29
CA ILE A 13 -31.06 16.23 -19.68
C ILE A 13 -31.95 16.66 -20.88
N ARG A 14 -31.35 17.40 -21.84
CA ARG A 14 -31.70 17.34 -23.28
C ARG A 14 -30.46 17.31 -24.18
N ARG A 15 -30.44 16.32 -25.06
CA ARG A 15 -29.62 16.23 -26.28
C ARG A 15 -30.06 17.32 -27.27
N LEU A 16 -29.13 17.83 -28.06
CA LEU A 16 -29.40 18.47 -29.36
C LEU A 16 -28.29 18.03 -30.33
N ASP A 17 -28.69 17.16 -31.25
CA ASP A 17 -28.08 17.01 -32.57
C ASP A 17 -28.38 18.28 -33.37
N GLU A 18 -27.40 18.81 -34.09
CA GLU A 18 -27.66 19.54 -35.33
C GLU A 18 -26.41 19.48 -36.22
N SER A 19 -26.51 18.66 -37.26
CA SER A 19 -25.63 18.61 -38.43
C SER A 19 -25.96 19.76 -39.37
N LEU A 20 -24.96 20.50 -39.87
CA LEU A 20 -25.01 21.17 -41.18
C LEU A 20 -23.59 21.33 -41.75
N ASN A 21 -23.43 20.80 -42.98
CA ASN A 21 -22.26 20.85 -43.86
C ASN A 21 -21.90 22.27 -44.31
N THR A 22 -20.62 22.50 -44.68
CA THR A 22 -20.19 22.73 -46.10
C THR A 22 -18.67 22.91 -46.22
N ASP A 23 -18.07 22.04 -47.04
CA ASP A 23 -16.95 22.17 -47.99
C ASP A 23 -15.90 23.29 -47.88
N ALA A 24 -14.63 22.87 -47.88
CA ALA A 24 -13.57 23.46 -48.71
C ALA A 24 -12.47 22.42 -48.98
N SER A 25 -12.37 22.02 -50.24
CA SER A 25 -11.36 21.17 -50.88
C SER A 25 -9.99 21.85 -51.01
N ASN A 26 -8.90 21.07 -50.98
CA ASN A 26 -7.72 21.27 -51.83
C ASN A 26 -6.85 20.00 -51.89
N GLU A 27 -6.77 19.43 -53.09
CA GLU A 27 -5.84 18.38 -53.52
C GLU A 27 -4.44 18.95 -53.78
N VAL A 28 -3.36 18.20 -53.50
CA VAL A 28 -2.08 18.30 -54.23
C VAL A 28 -1.37 16.93 -54.29
N LEU A 29 -1.42 16.36 -55.51
CA LEU A 29 -0.39 15.71 -56.34
C LEU A 29 0.58 14.64 -55.77
N VAL A 30 0.48 13.46 -56.38
CA VAL A 30 1.47 12.37 -56.47
C VAL A 30 2.31 12.54 -57.74
N PRO A 31 3.63 12.24 -57.73
CA PRO A 31 4.35 11.85 -58.93
C PRO A 31 4.91 10.41 -58.87
N THR A 32 4.94 9.80 -60.05
CA THR A 32 5.24 8.40 -60.40
C THR A 32 6.72 8.09 -60.65
N GLU A 33 7.01 6.80 -60.47
CA GLU A 33 8.13 5.88 -60.80
C GLU A 33 9.21 6.26 -61.85
N GLU A 34 10.47 5.85 -61.62
CA GLU A 34 11.20 4.88 -62.48
C GLU A 34 12.57 4.43 -61.91
N GLN A 35 13.10 3.34 -62.48
CA GLN A 35 13.97 2.28 -61.93
C GLN A 35 15.51 2.51 -62.05
N GLY A 36 16.32 1.81 -61.23
CA GLY A 36 17.77 1.67 -61.44
C GLY A 36 18.58 0.92 -60.36
N SER A 37 18.79 -0.39 -60.59
CA SER A 37 19.73 -1.42 -60.08
C SER A 37 20.83 -1.18 -58.99
N ASP A 38 20.95 -2.23 -58.16
CA ASP A 38 22.16 -2.91 -57.63
C ASP A 38 22.67 -2.72 -56.17
N VAL A 39 22.36 -3.76 -55.35
CA VAL A 39 23.19 -4.51 -54.38
C VAL A 39 23.86 -3.73 -53.22
N ARG A 40 23.33 -3.85 -52.00
CA ARG A 40 23.81 -4.72 -50.88
C ARG A 40 23.25 -4.26 -49.52
N ALA A 41 22.97 -5.26 -48.66
CA ALA A 41 22.70 -5.20 -47.21
C ALA A 41 21.28 -4.76 -46.77
N THR A 42 20.44 -5.76 -46.56
CA THR A 42 19.18 -5.70 -45.82
C THR A 42 19.42 -5.40 -44.33
N GLU A 43 19.16 -4.17 -43.91
CA GLU A 43 18.85 -3.82 -42.51
C GLU A 43 17.63 -2.89 -42.50
N THR A 44 16.42 -3.46 -42.49
CA THR A 44 15.20 -2.73 -42.09
C THR A 44 14.12 -3.71 -41.62
N ALA A 45 13.98 -3.83 -40.30
CA ALA A 45 12.71 -4.12 -39.63
C ALA A 45 12.79 -3.56 -38.19
N SER A 46 12.38 -2.30 -37.99
CA SER A 46 12.47 -1.59 -36.72
C SER A 46 11.20 -1.74 -35.85
N SER A 47 11.36 -2.48 -34.75
CA SER A 47 10.74 -2.28 -33.42
C SER A 47 9.21 -2.43 -33.17
N SER A 48 8.34 -2.65 -34.16
CA SER A 48 6.89 -2.78 -33.93
C SER A 48 6.40 -4.19 -33.53
N ASP A 49 7.18 -5.25 -33.74
CA ASP A 49 6.64 -6.63 -33.74
C ASP A 49 6.45 -7.28 -32.35
N ASN A 50 7.02 -6.71 -31.28
CA ASN A 50 7.02 -7.35 -29.95
C ASN A 50 6.08 -6.69 -28.93
N ARG A 51 5.20 -5.75 -29.32
CA ARG A 51 4.23 -5.13 -28.39
C ARG A 51 2.86 -5.82 -28.46
N LEU A 52 2.35 -6.26 -27.31
CA LEU A 52 0.98 -6.77 -27.18
C LEU A 52 -0.03 -5.62 -27.13
N ASN A 53 0.33 -4.56 -26.42
CA ASN A 53 -0.40 -3.29 -26.33
C ASN A 53 0.55 -2.17 -25.89
N ASP A 54 0.02 -0.99 -25.60
CA ASP A 54 0.81 0.19 -25.21
C ASP A 54 1.65 -0.04 -23.93
N ALA A 55 1.15 -0.88 -23.02
CA ALA A 55 1.79 -1.13 -21.73
C ALA A 55 2.57 -2.45 -21.65
N LEU A 56 2.46 -3.36 -22.63
CA LEU A 56 3.06 -4.70 -22.55
C LEU A 56 3.93 -5.04 -23.75
N VAL A 57 5.17 -5.40 -23.44
CA VAL A 57 6.19 -5.84 -24.39
C VAL A 57 6.53 -7.30 -24.13
N VAL A 58 6.61 -8.10 -25.19
CA VAL A 58 7.03 -9.50 -25.12
C VAL A 58 8.55 -9.56 -25.01
N LEU A 59 9.05 -10.20 -23.95
CA LEU A 59 10.46 -10.60 -23.82
C LEU A 59 10.68 -12.01 -24.36
N TYR A 60 9.75 -12.92 -24.07
CA TYR A 60 9.77 -14.30 -24.54
C TYR A 60 8.35 -14.87 -24.62
N GLU A 61 8.08 -15.61 -25.69
CA GLU A 61 6.88 -16.45 -25.86
C GLU A 61 7.31 -17.89 -26.11
N PRO A 62 6.58 -18.89 -25.58
CA PRO A 62 6.84 -20.28 -25.91
C PRO A 62 6.76 -20.56 -27.42
N PRO A 63 7.35 -21.68 -27.89
CA PRO A 63 7.21 -22.10 -29.27
C PRO A 63 5.75 -22.17 -29.74
N LYS A 64 5.50 -21.71 -30.98
CA LYS A 64 4.14 -21.63 -31.56
C LYS A 64 3.39 -22.96 -31.41
N GLY A 65 2.17 -22.88 -30.87
CA GLY A 65 1.27 -24.03 -30.69
C GLY A 65 1.37 -24.71 -29.33
N GLN A 66 2.30 -24.30 -28.46
CA GLN A 66 2.35 -24.78 -27.08
C GLN A 66 1.71 -23.77 -26.12
N PRO A 67 0.79 -24.19 -25.22
CA PRO A 67 0.29 -23.32 -24.17
C PRO A 67 1.41 -22.99 -23.17
N TYR A 68 1.44 -21.75 -22.69
CA TYR A 68 2.29 -21.40 -21.55
C TYR A 68 1.69 -21.99 -20.26
N GLU A 69 2.57 -22.42 -19.35
CA GLU A 69 2.19 -22.95 -18.02
C GLU A 69 2.45 -21.95 -16.89
N THR A 70 3.14 -20.85 -17.18
CA THR A 70 3.38 -19.79 -16.23
C THR A 70 3.61 -18.47 -16.95
N GLU A 71 3.31 -17.38 -16.26
CA GLU A 71 3.53 -16.03 -16.74
C GLU A 71 4.49 -15.31 -15.82
N ILE A 72 5.43 -14.56 -16.40
CA ILE A 72 6.40 -13.77 -15.64
C ILE A 72 6.30 -12.33 -16.11
N ILE A 73 5.90 -11.45 -15.21
CA ILE A 73 5.61 -10.05 -15.49
C ILE A 73 6.69 -9.18 -14.86
N PHE A 74 7.51 -8.58 -15.71
CA PHE A 74 8.63 -7.72 -15.33
C PHE A 74 8.19 -6.26 -15.28
N VAL A 75 8.52 -5.55 -14.21
CA VAL A 75 8.16 -4.14 -14.00
C VAL A 75 9.41 -3.36 -13.62
N HIS A 76 9.85 -2.47 -14.52
CA HIS A 76 11.12 -1.75 -14.40
C HIS A 76 11.05 -0.61 -13.38
N ASP A 77 12.21 -0.02 -13.06
CA ASP A 77 12.33 1.14 -12.17
C ASP A 77 12.24 2.48 -12.93
N LEU A 78 12.39 3.59 -12.19
CA LEU A 78 12.65 4.92 -12.68
C LEU A 78 13.82 4.97 -13.67
N TYR A 79 13.67 5.83 -14.68
CA TYR A 79 14.70 6.03 -15.69
C TYR A 79 14.86 7.52 -16.03
N THR A 80 15.97 7.86 -16.67
CA THR A 80 16.20 9.21 -17.22
C THR A 80 15.84 9.25 -18.70
N GLU A 81 15.58 10.42 -19.27
CA GLU A 81 15.19 10.60 -20.69
C GLU A 81 16.12 9.91 -21.70
N ARG A 82 17.36 9.62 -21.30
CA ARG A 82 18.36 8.90 -22.11
C ARG A 82 18.04 7.41 -22.29
N CYS A 83 17.13 6.85 -21.50
CA CYS A 83 16.76 5.44 -21.49
C CYS A 83 15.39 5.21 -22.14
N LYS A 84 15.33 5.24 -23.47
CA LYS A 84 14.07 5.15 -24.24
C LYS A 84 13.37 3.78 -24.25
N ASP A 85 14.00 2.71 -23.72
CA ASP A 85 13.44 1.35 -23.68
C ASP A 85 13.68 0.65 -22.33
N ALA A 86 13.39 1.35 -21.22
CA ALA A 86 13.61 0.86 -19.86
C ALA A 86 12.98 -0.51 -19.60
N CYS A 87 11.84 -0.82 -20.22
CA CYS A 87 11.17 -2.11 -20.12
C CYS A 87 12.00 -3.30 -20.64
N LYS A 88 13.01 -3.06 -21.50
CA LYS A 88 13.98 -4.10 -21.88
C LYS A 88 15.32 -3.89 -21.22
N THR A 89 15.85 -2.66 -21.24
CA THR A 89 17.23 -2.38 -20.82
C THR A 89 17.46 -2.57 -19.32
N THR A 90 16.42 -2.58 -18.49
CA THR A 90 16.50 -2.91 -17.06
C THR A 90 16.96 -4.35 -16.84
N TRP A 91 16.56 -5.26 -17.71
CA TRP A 91 16.84 -6.70 -17.60
C TRP A 91 18.00 -7.16 -18.48
N THR A 92 18.63 -6.23 -19.20
CA THR A 92 19.72 -6.49 -20.13
C THR A 92 21.04 -5.99 -19.56
N SER A 93 22.00 -6.90 -19.43
CA SER A 93 23.37 -6.60 -18.99
C SER A 93 24.17 -5.86 -20.09
N GLY A 94 25.32 -5.28 -19.71
CA GLY A 94 26.11 -4.42 -20.61
C GLY A 94 26.63 -5.11 -21.88
N ASN A 95 26.70 -6.44 -21.90
CA ASN A 95 27.10 -7.22 -23.06
C ASN A 95 25.93 -7.57 -24.00
N GLY A 96 24.71 -7.11 -23.70
CA GLY A 96 23.50 -7.36 -24.50
C GLY A 96 22.69 -8.60 -24.08
N LEU A 97 23.15 -9.38 -23.09
CA LEU A 97 22.40 -10.53 -22.56
C LEU A 97 21.16 -10.06 -21.78
N CYS A 98 19.98 -10.46 -22.23
CA CYS A 98 18.69 -10.23 -21.59
C CYS A 98 18.26 -11.50 -20.85
N TRP A 99 18.56 -11.58 -19.55
CA TRP A 99 18.46 -12.83 -18.80
C TRP A 99 17.06 -13.49 -18.76
N PRO A 100 15.92 -12.75 -18.84
CA PRO A 100 14.62 -13.41 -18.96
C PRO A 100 14.53 -14.28 -20.22
N LYS A 101 14.95 -13.74 -21.36
CA LYS A 101 14.90 -14.44 -22.65
C LYS A 101 16.05 -15.43 -22.83
N ASP A 102 17.26 -15.04 -22.43
CA ASP A 102 18.47 -15.75 -22.82
C ASP A 102 18.92 -16.81 -21.79
N LEU A 103 18.46 -16.70 -20.54
CA LEU A 103 18.74 -17.66 -19.45
C LEU A 103 17.44 -18.32 -18.97
N LEU A 104 16.51 -17.54 -18.42
CA LEU A 104 15.32 -18.08 -17.74
C LEU A 104 14.43 -18.88 -18.68
N ALA A 105 14.26 -18.43 -19.93
CA ALA A 105 13.47 -19.14 -20.93
C ALA A 105 14.07 -20.49 -21.34
N LYS A 106 15.38 -20.71 -21.16
CA LYS A 106 15.98 -22.04 -21.39
C LYS A 106 15.56 -23.04 -20.33
N LYS A 107 15.51 -22.61 -19.07
CA LYS A 107 15.08 -23.46 -17.94
C LYS A 107 13.56 -23.62 -17.89
N PHE A 108 12.83 -22.58 -18.26
CA PHE A 108 11.36 -22.56 -18.28
C PHE A 108 10.82 -22.26 -19.71
N PRO A 109 10.95 -23.19 -20.67
CA PRO A 109 10.61 -22.96 -22.08
C PRO A 109 9.10 -22.81 -22.35
N ARG A 110 8.26 -23.13 -21.37
CA ARG A 110 6.80 -22.92 -21.41
C ARG A 110 6.35 -21.71 -20.58
N ALA A 111 7.28 -20.87 -20.14
CA ALA A 111 6.94 -19.59 -19.52
C ALA A 111 6.64 -18.55 -20.61
N ARG A 112 5.66 -17.69 -20.36
CA ARG A 112 5.47 -16.44 -21.10
C ARG A 112 6.06 -15.29 -20.30
N MET A 113 6.92 -14.48 -20.90
CA MET A 113 7.62 -13.41 -20.20
C MET A 113 7.32 -12.06 -20.84
N LEU A 114 6.71 -11.18 -20.07
CA LEU A 114 6.26 -9.86 -20.52
C LEU A 114 6.91 -8.80 -19.65
N SER A 115 7.32 -7.68 -20.25
CA SER A 115 7.69 -6.49 -19.49
C SER A 115 6.64 -5.40 -19.64
N VAL A 116 6.32 -4.78 -18.52
CA VAL A 116 5.47 -3.59 -18.45
C VAL A 116 6.28 -2.39 -18.94
N SER A 117 5.68 -1.60 -19.82
CA SER A 117 6.17 -0.34 -20.36
C SER A 117 5.30 0.77 -19.80
N TYR A 118 5.85 1.60 -18.91
CA TYR A 118 5.13 2.74 -18.36
C TYR A 118 6.05 3.95 -18.21
N ASP A 119 5.45 5.15 -18.17
CA ASP A 119 6.19 6.40 -18.08
C ASP A 119 6.71 6.62 -16.65
N ALA A 120 7.94 6.17 -16.42
CA ALA A 120 8.68 6.29 -15.17
C ALA A 120 9.86 7.26 -15.28
N CYS A 121 9.80 8.19 -16.24
CA CYS A 121 10.87 9.17 -16.42
C CYS A 121 10.95 10.09 -15.18
N VAL A 122 12.15 10.28 -14.62
CA VAL A 122 12.36 11.10 -13.41
C VAL A 122 12.15 12.60 -13.65
N THR A 123 12.21 13.03 -14.90
CA THR A 123 11.92 14.40 -15.35
C THR A 123 10.69 14.43 -16.25
N THR A 124 9.95 15.54 -16.19
CA THR A 124 8.78 15.80 -17.02
C THR A 124 9.12 16.69 -18.20
N ASN A 125 8.58 16.35 -19.38
CA ASN A 125 8.64 17.13 -20.60
C ASN A 125 7.34 16.95 -21.43
N SER A 126 7.31 17.48 -22.66
CA SER A 126 6.12 17.41 -23.53
C SER A 126 5.70 15.99 -23.93
N THR A 127 6.57 14.99 -23.73
CA THR A 127 6.39 13.60 -24.16
C THR A 127 6.44 12.58 -23.02
N GLN A 128 7.21 12.83 -21.94
CA GLN A 128 7.52 11.88 -20.86
C GLN A 128 7.41 12.54 -19.47
N GLY A 129 7.39 11.71 -18.42
CA GLY A 129 7.33 12.09 -17.01
C GLY A 129 6.01 12.72 -16.58
N ARG A 130 4.89 12.32 -17.18
CA ARG A 130 3.58 12.98 -17.01
C ARG A 130 2.59 12.24 -16.10
N MET A 131 3.02 11.15 -15.46
CA MET A 131 2.16 10.41 -14.55
C MET A 131 2.17 11.05 -13.16
N ASP A 132 0.99 11.39 -12.63
CA ASP A 132 0.87 12.15 -11.39
C ASP A 132 0.91 11.30 -10.12
N SER A 133 0.62 9.99 -10.22
CA SER A 133 0.63 9.08 -9.06
C SER A 133 0.87 7.62 -9.43
N LEU A 134 1.38 6.86 -8.46
CA LEU A 134 1.53 5.40 -8.57
C LEU A 134 0.19 4.68 -8.80
N TYR A 135 -0.90 5.22 -8.25
CA TYR A 135 -2.24 4.68 -8.42
C TYR A 135 -2.67 4.70 -9.89
N LEU A 136 -2.50 5.84 -10.58
CA LEU A 136 -2.87 5.96 -12.00
C LEU A 136 -2.02 5.07 -12.90
N VAL A 137 -0.73 4.90 -12.56
CA VAL A 137 0.14 3.96 -13.26
C VAL A 137 -0.39 2.54 -13.13
N ALA A 138 -0.67 2.09 -11.91
CA ALA A 138 -1.20 0.76 -11.66
C ALA A 138 -2.54 0.52 -12.35
N GLU A 139 -3.45 1.51 -12.35
CA GLU A 139 -4.78 1.40 -12.97
C GLU A 139 -4.68 1.14 -14.47
N LYS A 140 -3.81 1.89 -15.16
CA LYS A 140 -3.54 1.68 -16.58
C LYS A 140 -2.92 0.32 -16.86
N VAL A 141 -2.00 -0.14 -16.00
CA VAL A 141 -1.36 -1.44 -16.16
C VAL A 141 -2.38 -2.57 -15.97
N VAL A 142 -3.22 -2.54 -14.91
CA VAL A 142 -4.29 -3.54 -14.67
C VAL A 142 -5.19 -3.66 -15.89
N GLY A 143 -5.69 -2.53 -16.41
CA GLY A 143 -6.55 -2.53 -17.60
C GLY A 143 -5.86 -3.18 -18.80
N SER A 144 -4.56 -2.92 -18.98
CA SER A 144 -3.76 -3.46 -20.09
C SER A 144 -3.45 -4.95 -19.96
N LEU A 145 -3.31 -5.47 -18.73
CA LEU A 145 -3.15 -6.91 -18.47
C LEU A 145 -4.36 -7.71 -18.97
N PHE A 146 -5.56 -7.14 -18.84
CA PHE A 146 -6.84 -7.80 -19.10
C PHE A 146 -7.34 -7.71 -20.55
N LEU A 147 -6.64 -6.96 -21.40
CA LEU A 147 -6.95 -6.89 -22.83
C LEU A 147 -6.80 -8.26 -23.48
N SER A 148 -7.68 -8.59 -24.43
CA SER A 148 -7.77 -9.93 -25.04
C SER A 148 -6.46 -10.45 -25.63
N ARG A 149 -5.61 -9.55 -26.15
CA ARG A 149 -4.29 -9.91 -26.70
C ARG A 149 -3.26 -10.27 -25.64
N ALA A 150 -3.36 -9.70 -24.44
CA ALA A 150 -2.49 -10.00 -23.32
C ALA A 150 -3.05 -11.15 -22.47
N ASN A 151 -4.30 -11.00 -22.02
CA ASN A 151 -5.05 -12.00 -21.25
C ASN A 151 -4.28 -12.54 -20.02
N VAL A 152 -3.54 -11.65 -19.36
CA VAL A 152 -2.66 -12.02 -18.24
C VAL A 152 -3.49 -12.45 -17.03
N GLY A 153 -3.10 -13.56 -16.43
CA GLY A 153 -3.74 -14.12 -15.24
C GLY A 153 -5.12 -14.70 -15.46
N GLN A 154 -5.51 -14.96 -16.71
CA GLN A 154 -6.83 -15.51 -17.03
C GLN A 154 -6.80 -17.01 -17.28
N THR A 155 -5.62 -17.57 -17.60
CA THR A 155 -5.45 -18.99 -17.89
C THR A 155 -5.51 -19.82 -16.61
N TYR A 156 -6.32 -20.87 -16.60
CA TYR A 156 -6.47 -21.75 -15.43
C TYR A 156 -5.17 -22.54 -15.15
N ASN A 157 -4.81 -22.73 -13.87
CA ASN A 157 -3.58 -23.41 -13.42
C ASN A 157 -2.29 -22.88 -14.08
N CYS A 158 -2.25 -21.57 -14.30
CA CYS A 158 -1.10 -20.87 -14.86
C CYS A 158 -0.65 -19.81 -13.87
N PRO A 159 0.25 -20.14 -12.93
CA PRO A 159 0.70 -19.20 -11.92
C PRO A 159 1.51 -18.05 -12.51
N ILE A 160 1.39 -16.89 -11.89
CA ILE A 160 2.04 -15.64 -12.28
C ILE A 160 3.13 -15.29 -11.28
N LEU A 161 4.35 -15.06 -11.78
CA LEU A 161 5.44 -14.45 -11.02
C LEU A 161 5.56 -12.99 -11.41
N PHE A 162 5.46 -12.08 -10.44
CA PHE A 162 5.75 -10.67 -10.67
C PHE A 162 7.20 -10.36 -10.27
N VAL A 163 7.95 -9.72 -11.17
CA VAL A 163 9.35 -9.32 -10.95
C VAL A 163 9.43 -7.80 -11.01
N GLY A 164 9.70 -7.15 -9.90
CA GLY A 164 9.81 -5.69 -9.78
C GLY A 164 11.24 -5.26 -9.50
N HIS A 165 11.64 -4.12 -10.05
CA HIS A 165 12.87 -3.42 -9.65
C HIS A 165 12.53 -2.01 -9.18
N GLY A 166 13.06 -1.59 -8.02
CA GLY A 166 12.84 -0.26 -7.46
C GLY A 166 11.36 0.14 -7.41
N LEU A 167 10.98 1.20 -8.13
CA LEU A 167 9.62 1.71 -8.27
C LEU A 167 8.65 0.65 -8.80
N GLY A 168 9.11 -0.24 -9.68
CA GLY A 168 8.31 -1.31 -10.24
C GLY A 168 7.73 -2.24 -9.17
N CYS A 169 8.42 -2.42 -8.04
CA CYS A 169 7.90 -3.16 -6.89
C CYS A 169 6.61 -2.53 -6.35
N PHE A 170 6.52 -1.21 -6.31
CA PHE A 170 5.36 -0.47 -5.79
C PHE A 170 4.23 -0.34 -6.81
N VAL A 171 4.56 -0.36 -8.10
CA VAL A 171 3.56 -0.53 -9.16
C VAL A 171 2.88 -1.89 -9.00
N ILE A 172 3.63 -2.97 -8.79
CA ILE A 172 3.09 -4.32 -8.53
C ILE A 172 2.21 -4.35 -7.28
N LYS A 173 2.67 -3.74 -6.18
CA LYS A 173 1.89 -3.65 -4.93
C LYS A 173 0.56 -2.93 -5.17
N ASN A 174 0.55 -1.78 -5.85
CA ASN A 174 -0.68 -1.06 -6.18
C ASN A 174 -1.58 -1.88 -7.10
N LEU A 175 -1.00 -2.57 -8.09
CA LEU A 175 -1.71 -3.45 -9.01
C LEU A 175 -2.52 -4.50 -8.24
N MET A 176 -1.91 -5.16 -7.26
CA MET A 176 -2.60 -6.16 -6.44
C MET A 176 -3.73 -5.55 -5.60
N ILE A 177 -3.51 -4.37 -5.03
CA ILE A 177 -4.54 -3.67 -4.24
C ILE A 177 -5.72 -3.25 -5.12
N GLN A 178 -5.47 -2.73 -6.31
CA GLN A 178 -6.54 -2.35 -7.23
C GLN A 178 -7.27 -3.56 -7.80
N ALA A 179 -6.56 -4.65 -8.12
CA ALA A 179 -7.22 -5.89 -8.53
C ALA A 179 -8.15 -6.42 -7.42
N ARG A 180 -7.74 -6.32 -6.15
CA ARG A 180 -8.59 -6.64 -5.00
C ARG A 180 -9.81 -5.72 -4.94
N ASP A 181 -9.61 -4.42 -5.09
CA ASP A 181 -10.69 -3.43 -4.99
C ASP A 181 -11.73 -3.63 -6.09
N GLN A 182 -11.30 -3.81 -7.35
CA GLN A 182 -12.18 -4.11 -8.48
C GLN A 182 -12.92 -5.44 -8.33
N TRP A 183 -12.33 -6.44 -7.67
CA TRP A 183 -13.04 -7.68 -7.33
C TRP A 183 -14.11 -7.45 -6.26
N ASN A 184 -13.89 -6.51 -5.34
CA ASN A 184 -14.79 -6.24 -4.22
C ASN A 184 -15.95 -5.28 -4.56
N GLU A 185 -15.94 -4.67 -5.74
CA GLU A 185 -17.05 -3.85 -6.23
C GLU A 185 -18.32 -4.67 -6.50
N GLU A 186 -19.47 -4.00 -6.60
CA GLU A 186 -20.79 -4.62 -6.81
C GLU A 186 -20.84 -5.55 -8.04
N SER A 187 -20.05 -5.23 -9.07
CA SER A 187 -19.96 -6.01 -10.30
C SER A 187 -19.09 -7.27 -10.22
N LYS A 188 -18.27 -7.41 -9.16
CA LYS A 188 -17.33 -8.53 -8.95
C LYS A 188 -16.50 -8.85 -10.19
N ASN A 189 -15.52 -8.02 -10.53
CA ASN A 189 -14.71 -8.19 -11.74
C ASN A 189 -13.98 -9.55 -11.78
N GLU A 190 -14.48 -10.47 -12.60
CA GLU A 190 -13.93 -11.84 -12.72
C GLU A 190 -12.49 -11.87 -13.21
N LYS A 191 -12.06 -10.88 -14.01
CA LYS A 191 -10.67 -10.82 -14.49
C LYS A 191 -9.71 -10.51 -13.36
N SER A 192 -10.09 -9.60 -12.48
CA SER A 192 -9.33 -9.23 -11.28
C SER A 192 -9.29 -10.38 -10.29
N ARG A 193 -10.40 -11.11 -10.14
CA ARG A 193 -10.41 -12.40 -9.43
C ARG A 193 -9.40 -13.36 -10.04
N ASN A 194 -9.52 -13.71 -11.32
CA ASN A 194 -8.62 -14.68 -11.95
C ASN A 194 -7.15 -14.29 -11.78
N LEU A 195 -6.82 -13.00 -11.94
CA LEU A 195 -5.47 -12.48 -11.69
C LEU A 195 -4.99 -12.81 -10.27
N LEU A 196 -5.72 -12.36 -9.25
CA LEU A 196 -5.36 -12.58 -7.85
C LEU A 196 -5.26 -14.07 -7.50
N ARG A 197 -6.15 -14.89 -8.07
CA ARG A 197 -6.10 -16.35 -7.89
C ARG A 197 -4.80 -16.89 -8.42
N ASN A 198 -4.39 -16.46 -9.61
CA ASN A 198 -3.24 -17.03 -10.31
C ASN A 198 -1.91 -16.45 -9.84
N VAL A 199 -1.87 -15.44 -8.95
CA VAL A 199 -0.60 -14.98 -8.37
C VAL A 199 0.09 -16.14 -7.66
N GLY A 200 1.32 -16.42 -8.11
CA GLY A 200 2.23 -17.40 -7.55
C GLY A 200 3.17 -16.78 -6.53
N GLY A 201 3.77 -15.62 -6.84
CA GLY A 201 4.69 -14.93 -5.92
C GLY A 201 5.30 -13.68 -6.54
N PHE A 202 6.26 -13.09 -5.80
CA PHE A 202 6.88 -11.81 -6.13
C PHE A 202 8.40 -11.88 -5.96
N VAL A 203 9.14 -11.34 -6.92
CA VAL A 203 10.58 -11.08 -6.81
C VAL A 203 10.80 -9.58 -6.84
N PHE A 204 11.37 -9.01 -5.79
CA PHE A 204 11.61 -7.57 -5.68
C PHE A 204 13.09 -7.26 -5.57
N TYR A 205 13.63 -6.60 -6.59
CA TYR A 205 14.99 -6.07 -6.63
C TYR A 205 15.02 -4.65 -6.07
N SER A 206 15.86 -4.42 -5.06
CA SER A 206 16.05 -3.15 -4.37
C SER A 206 14.75 -2.36 -4.08
N PRO A 207 13.73 -2.97 -3.43
CA PRO A 207 12.53 -2.23 -3.04
C PRO A 207 12.87 -1.22 -1.93
N PHE A 208 12.56 0.06 -2.14
CA PHE A 208 12.80 1.11 -1.15
C PHE A 208 11.61 1.31 -0.19
N ASN A 209 11.20 0.28 0.57
CA ASN A 209 9.90 0.28 1.28
C ASN A 209 9.67 1.44 2.28
N SER A 210 10.74 2.01 2.83
CA SER A 210 10.71 3.17 3.73
C SER A 210 11.32 4.44 3.09
N GLY A 211 11.48 4.46 1.77
CA GLY A 211 12.19 5.50 1.01
C GLY A 211 13.69 5.28 0.93
N VAL A 212 14.39 6.24 0.32
CA VAL A 212 15.86 6.27 0.13
C VAL A 212 16.48 7.49 0.82
N LYS A 213 17.72 7.34 1.31
CA LYS A 213 18.40 8.37 2.12
C LYS A 213 18.87 9.59 1.31
N TRP A 214 18.97 9.44 -0.01
CA TRP A 214 19.43 10.49 -0.90
C TRP A 214 18.83 10.31 -2.29
N ASN A 215 18.70 11.41 -3.03
CA ASN A 215 18.09 11.40 -4.35
C ASN A 215 19.16 11.21 -5.43
N LEU A 216 19.16 10.03 -6.05
CA LEU A 216 20.07 9.67 -7.15
C LEU A 216 19.93 10.59 -8.37
N TYR A 217 18.76 11.19 -8.53
CA TYR A 217 18.37 12.03 -9.67
C TYR A 217 18.28 13.52 -9.31
N GLN A 218 18.83 13.93 -8.16
CA GLN A 218 18.70 15.31 -7.64
C GLN A 218 19.09 16.41 -8.64
N PHE A 219 20.04 16.12 -9.51
CA PHE A 219 20.60 17.08 -10.46
C PHE A 219 20.25 16.78 -11.92
N GLU A 220 19.31 15.85 -12.19
CA GLU A 220 18.84 15.64 -13.55
C GLU A 220 18.19 16.93 -14.10
N PRO A 221 18.53 17.37 -15.31
CA PRO A 221 18.04 18.63 -15.85
C PRO A 221 16.56 18.51 -16.23
N GLY A 222 15.74 19.44 -15.73
CA GLY A 222 14.31 19.50 -16.03
C GLY A 222 13.45 19.60 -14.77
N GLN A 223 12.13 19.64 -14.96
CA GLN A 223 11.19 19.60 -13.85
C GLN A 223 11.06 18.15 -13.35
N SER A 224 11.09 17.94 -12.05
CA SER A 224 10.97 16.62 -11.45
C SER A 224 9.55 16.04 -11.62
N ASN A 225 9.47 14.77 -11.98
CA ASN A 225 8.21 14.03 -12.08
C ASN A 225 7.64 13.78 -10.67
N PRO A 226 6.32 14.04 -10.42
CA PRO A 226 5.66 13.72 -9.15
C PRO A 226 5.86 12.29 -8.62
N LEU A 227 6.03 11.29 -9.50
CA LEU A 227 6.34 9.91 -9.10
C LEU A 227 7.59 9.80 -8.23
N THR A 228 8.55 10.72 -8.37
CA THR A 228 9.77 10.72 -7.55
C THR A 228 9.49 11.02 -6.07
N ASN A 229 8.32 11.56 -5.72
CA ASN A 229 7.96 11.86 -4.34
C ASN A 229 7.89 10.61 -3.45
N CYS A 230 7.52 9.45 -4.01
CA CYS A 230 7.44 8.21 -3.25
C CYS A 230 8.81 7.69 -2.78
N MET A 231 9.91 8.24 -3.29
CA MET A 231 11.26 7.91 -2.84
C MET A 231 11.62 8.58 -1.49
N LYS A 232 10.83 9.55 -1.03
CA LYS A 232 11.09 10.25 0.23
C LYS A 232 11.02 9.29 1.42
N ILE A 233 11.92 9.50 2.38
CA ILE A 233 11.93 8.71 3.62
C ILE A 233 10.59 8.90 4.35
N HIS A 234 10.00 7.80 4.81
CA HIS A 234 8.73 7.78 5.53
C HIS A 234 7.55 8.38 4.76
N ASP A 235 7.52 8.20 3.44
CA ASP A 235 6.36 8.57 2.64
C ASP A 235 5.10 7.82 3.15
N PRO A 236 4.02 8.55 3.52
CA PRO A 236 2.84 7.95 4.13
C PRO A 236 2.06 7.08 3.14
N GLU A 237 2.07 7.40 1.85
CA GLU A 237 1.40 6.59 0.83
C GLU A 237 2.11 5.26 0.66
N LEU A 238 3.45 5.27 0.64
CA LEU A 238 4.27 4.06 0.55
C LEU A 238 4.06 3.16 1.77
N SER A 239 4.04 3.74 2.97
CA SER A 239 3.76 3.00 4.21
C SER A 239 2.36 2.37 4.18
N ARG A 240 1.34 3.12 3.72
CA ARG A 240 -0.04 2.62 3.61
C ARG A 240 -0.14 1.49 2.61
N LEU A 241 0.51 1.64 1.45
CA LEU A 241 0.54 0.64 0.39
C LEU A 241 1.22 -0.65 0.85
N ASN A 242 2.38 -0.54 1.48
CA ASN A 242 3.12 -1.68 2.01
C ASN A 242 2.29 -2.47 3.03
N GLY A 243 1.65 -1.78 3.97
CA GLY A 243 0.74 -2.42 4.92
C GLY A 243 -0.45 -3.10 4.23
N ALA A 244 -1.07 -2.44 3.25
CA ALA A 244 -2.19 -3.01 2.51
C ALA A 244 -1.79 -4.27 1.73
N PHE A 245 -0.63 -4.24 1.07
CA PHE A 245 -0.11 -5.37 0.31
C PHE A 245 0.21 -6.56 1.22
N SER A 246 0.92 -6.33 2.33
CA SER A 246 1.24 -7.37 3.31
C SER A 246 -0.03 -8.05 3.86
N ARG A 247 -1.08 -7.26 4.15
CA ARG A 247 -2.38 -7.82 4.58
C ARG A 247 -3.06 -8.66 3.50
N LEU A 248 -3.06 -8.20 2.25
CA LEU A 248 -3.60 -8.97 1.13
C LEU A 248 -2.86 -10.29 0.98
N ARG A 249 -1.53 -10.25 1.01
CA ARG A 249 -0.63 -11.41 0.90
C ARG A 249 -0.94 -12.49 1.94
N ARG A 250 -0.95 -12.11 3.23
CA ARG A 250 -1.28 -13.02 4.34
C ARG A 250 -2.67 -13.65 4.18
N ARG A 251 -3.67 -12.86 3.79
CA ARG A 251 -5.03 -13.38 3.53
C ARG A 251 -5.01 -14.39 2.39
N MET A 252 -4.31 -14.11 1.29
CA MET A 252 -4.25 -15.01 0.14
C MET A 252 -3.52 -16.32 0.46
N GLN A 253 -2.41 -16.29 1.18
CA GLN A 253 -1.68 -17.47 1.67
C GLN A 253 -2.60 -18.41 2.48
N LYS A 254 -3.28 -17.85 3.48
CA LYS A 254 -4.21 -18.59 4.34
C LYS A 254 -5.34 -19.26 3.55
N HIS A 255 -5.89 -18.60 2.54
CA HIS A 255 -7.02 -19.14 1.75
C HIS A 255 -6.57 -20.16 0.71
N ARG A 256 -5.35 -20.01 0.17
CA ARG A 256 -4.77 -20.96 -0.78
C ARG A 256 -4.28 -22.23 -0.08
N ASP A 257 -4.30 -22.26 1.26
CA ASP A 257 -3.75 -23.33 2.09
C ASP A 257 -2.32 -23.70 1.65
N SER A 258 -1.52 -22.67 1.36
CA SER A 258 -0.15 -22.79 0.88
C SER A 258 0.68 -21.65 1.44
N GLU A 259 1.75 -22.02 2.13
CA GLU A 259 2.77 -21.07 2.60
C GLU A 259 3.74 -20.68 1.46
N GLU A 260 3.74 -21.41 0.34
CA GLU A 260 4.65 -21.22 -0.81
C GLU A 260 4.10 -20.27 -1.87
N LEU A 261 2.78 -20.11 -1.96
CA LEU A 261 2.15 -19.15 -2.86
C LEU A 261 2.10 -17.76 -2.22
N TRP A 262 2.05 -16.72 -3.05
CA TRP A 262 2.06 -15.32 -2.61
C TRP A 262 3.31 -14.93 -1.80
N GLN A 263 4.39 -15.70 -1.85
CA GLN A 263 5.66 -15.33 -1.20
C GLN A 263 6.36 -14.16 -1.92
N VAL A 264 7.24 -13.48 -1.19
CA VAL A 264 8.09 -12.39 -1.65
C VAL A 264 9.56 -12.77 -1.45
N LEU A 265 10.29 -12.90 -2.55
CA LEU A 265 11.74 -12.97 -2.61
C LEU A 265 12.29 -11.55 -2.82
N THR A 266 13.06 -11.03 -1.86
CA THR A 266 13.73 -9.74 -1.99
C THR A 266 15.20 -9.92 -2.31
N ILE A 267 15.71 -9.15 -3.27
CA ILE A 267 17.13 -9.08 -3.63
C ILE A 267 17.58 -7.63 -3.46
N CYS A 268 18.49 -7.37 -2.53
CA CYS A 268 19.02 -6.03 -2.24
C CYS A 268 20.36 -5.81 -2.91
N GLU A 269 20.64 -4.59 -3.39
CA GLU A 269 21.97 -4.21 -3.89
C GLU A 269 23.09 -4.42 -2.84
N SER A 270 24.26 -4.83 -3.31
CA SER A 270 25.48 -4.97 -2.49
C SER A 270 26.47 -3.83 -2.69
N ASP A 271 26.50 -3.22 -3.87
CA ASP A 271 27.51 -2.26 -4.26
C ASP A 271 26.99 -0.83 -4.16
N GLU A 272 27.91 0.13 -4.00
CA GLU A 272 27.55 1.54 -4.00
C GLU A 272 27.05 1.99 -5.38
N THR A 273 26.00 2.81 -5.37
CA THR A 273 25.47 3.43 -6.60
C THR A 273 26.07 4.81 -6.78
N ILE A 274 26.61 5.08 -7.96
CA ILE A 274 27.17 6.39 -8.32
C ILE A 274 26.07 7.24 -8.97
N SER A 275 25.90 8.48 -8.50
CA SER A 275 24.99 9.46 -9.10
C SER A 275 25.36 9.73 -10.57
N ARG A 276 24.40 9.62 -11.48
CA ARG A 276 24.64 9.70 -12.94
C ARG A 276 24.65 11.12 -13.51
N THR A 277 24.69 12.15 -12.68
CA THR A 277 24.62 13.54 -13.16
C THR A 277 25.94 14.01 -13.77
N PRO A 278 25.97 14.42 -15.04
CA PRO A 278 27.16 15.00 -15.66
C PRO A 278 27.50 16.38 -15.08
N GLY A 279 28.79 16.64 -14.82
CA GLY A 279 29.30 17.99 -14.50
C GLY A 279 29.12 18.45 -13.05
N GLN A 280 28.68 17.58 -12.15
CA GLN A 280 28.58 17.83 -10.70
C GLN A 280 29.41 16.82 -9.91
N THR A 281 29.69 17.11 -8.64
CA THR A 281 30.42 16.20 -7.75
C THR A 281 29.65 14.88 -7.63
N GLN A 282 30.21 13.79 -8.13
CA GLN A 282 29.57 12.48 -8.07
C GLN A 282 29.44 12.03 -6.62
N ARG A 283 28.21 11.77 -6.20
CA ARG A 283 27.94 11.10 -4.92
C ARG A 283 27.94 9.60 -5.16
N SER A 284 28.61 8.87 -4.28
CA SER A 284 28.57 7.41 -4.20
C SER A 284 28.04 6.99 -2.84
N GLY A 285 27.36 5.85 -2.79
CA GLY A 285 26.92 5.22 -1.56
C GLY A 285 25.80 4.23 -1.80
N THR A 286 25.42 3.50 -0.76
CA THR A 286 24.22 2.66 -0.79
C THR A 286 22.99 3.51 -1.07
N TYR A 287 22.23 3.17 -2.10
CA TYR A 287 21.02 3.88 -2.48
C TYR A 287 19.81 3.29 -1.76
N VAL A 288 19.64 1.97 -1.85
CA VAL A 288 18.64 1.18 -1.12
C VAL A 288 19.33 0.32 -0.07
N SER A 289 19.19 0.68 1.20
CA SER A 289 19.76 -0.11 2.31
C SER A 289 18.95 -1.37 2.61
N GLU A 290 19.60 -2.40 3.17
CA GLU A 290 18.96 -3.62 3.69
C GLU A 290 17.70 -3.33 4.53
N GLY A 291 17.78 -2.36 5.46
CA GLY A 291 16.66 -2.06 6.35
C GLY A 291 15.38 -1.60 5.63
N THR A 292 15.51 -0.94 4.47
CA THR A 292 14.36 -0.55 3.65
C THR A 292 13.92 -1.68 2.72
N SER A 293 14.84 -2.54 2.26
CA SER A 293 14.51 -3.62 1.32
C SER A 293 13.89 -4.86 1.99
N ARG A 294 14.29 -5.20 3.22
CA ARG A 294 13.86 -6.42 3.93
C ARG A 294 12.39 -6.44 4.39
N PHE A 295 11.64 -5.35 4.23
CA PHE A 295 10.25 -5.26 4.68
C PHE A 295 9.33 -6.28 3.96
N ASP A 296 8.56 -7.06 4.73
CA ASP A 296 7.53 -8.00 4.26
C ASP A 296 8.02 -9.00 3.20
N CYS A 297 9.24 -9.55 3.39
CA CYS A 297 9.79 -10.62 2.55
C CYS A 297 9.91 -11.95 3.29
N ASP A 298 9.74 -13.05 2.56
CA ASP A 298 9.86 -14.42 3.09
C ASP A 298 11.28 -14.97 2.85
N SER A 299 11.94 -14.51 1.79
CA SER A 299 13.34 -14.83 1.47
C SER A 299 14.10 -13.56 1.08
N PHE A 300 15.37 -13.48 1.47
CA PHE A 300 16.19 -12.29 1.25
C PHE A 300 17.61 -12.65 0.81
N TRP A 301 18.09 -11.96 -0.22
CA TRP A 301 19.45 -12.10 -0.75
C TRP A 301 20.11 -10.75 -0.99
N PHE A 302 21.44 -10.71 -0.88
CA PHE A 302 22.23 -9.62 -1.46
C PHE A 302 22.57 -9.99 -2.91
N GLY A 303 22.11 -9.17 -3.84
CA GLY A 303 22.43 -9.25 -5.26
C GLY A 303 23.75 -8.58 -5.57
N ASN A 304 24.51 -9.17 -6.50
CA ASN A 304 25.78 -8.59 -6.94
C ASN A 304 25.52 -7.37 -7.85
N GLY A 305 26.06 -6.21 -7.49
CA GLY A 305 25.94 -4.98 -8.27
C GLY A 305 25.28 -3.82 -7.52
N ASP A 306 25.38 -2.65 -8.15
CA ASP A 306 24.72 -1.42 -7.70
C ASP A 306 23.20 -1.46 -7.98
N HIS A 307 22.49 -0.39 -7.62
CA HIS A 307 21.04 -0.30 -7.82
C HIS A 307 20.59 -0.61 -9.25
N PHE A 308 21.38 -0.27 -10.26
CA PHE A 308 21.04 -0.48 -11.66
C PHE A 308 21.39 -1.87 -12.18
N ASN A 309 22.37 -2.53 -11.58
CA ASN A 309 22.92 -3.80 -12.07
C ASN A 309 22.50 -5.01 -11.23
N VAL A 310 21.98 -4.81 -10.02
CA VAL A 310 21.47 -5.88 -9.13
C VAL A 310 20.43 -6.79 -9.81
N CYS A 311 19.69 -6.26 -10.80
CA CYS A 311 18.65 -6.98 -11.55
C CYS A 311 19.14 -7.52 -12.92
N LYS A 312 20.45 -7.52 -13.18
CA LYS A 312 21.07 -7.85 -14.48
C LYS A 312 21.98 -9.08 -14.40
N HIS A 313 21.37 -10.25 -14.23
CA HIS A 313 22.10 -11.52 -14.15
C HIS A 313 22.89 -11.81 -15.44
N GLN A 314 24.13 -12.27 -15.27
CA GLN A 314 25.09 -12.46 -16.36
C GLN A 314 25.31 -13.93 -16.73
N SER A 315 24.96 -14.87 -15.86
CA SER A 315 25.17 -16.31 -16.12
C SER A 315 24.26 -17.19 -15.27
N GLU A 316 24.08 -18.44 -15.70
CA GLU A 316 23.35 -19.49 -14.96
C GLU A 316 24.06 -19.90 -13.64
N GLY A 317 25.33 -19.53 -13.47
CA GLY A 317 26.11 -19.77 -12.26
C GLY A 317 25.97 -18.70 -11.18
N ASP A 318 25.24 -17.61 -11.44
CA ASP A 318 24.97 -16.57 -10.45
C ASP A 318 24.03 -17.11 -9.36
N ALA A 319 24.48 -17.13 -8.10
CA ALA A 319 23.70 -17.64 -6.97
C ALA A 319 22.37 -16.90 -6.78
N VAL A 320 22.34 -15.59 -7.09
CA VAL A 320 21.14 -14.77 -6.95
C VAL A 320 20.15 -15.12 -8.06
N TYR A 321 20.64 -15.35 -9.28
CA TYR A 321 19.82 -15.86 -10.37
C TYR A 321 19.24 -17.23 -10.04
N GLN A 322 20.05 -18.16 -9.52
CA GLN A 322 19.60 -19.49 -9.10
C GLN A 322 18.51 -19.41 -8.03
N SER A 323 18.61 -18.46 -7.08
CA SER A 323 17.55 -18.24 -6.09
C SER A 323 16.20 -17.87 -6.72
N VAL A 324 16.20 -17.10 -7.83
CA VAL A 324 14.98 -16.77 -8.58
C VAL A 324 14.43 -17.98 -9.31
N GLU A 325 15.30 -18.81 -9.88
CA GLU A 325 14.89 -20.06 -10.53
C GLU A 325 14.27 -21.05 -9.55
N ASP A 326 14.90 -21.22 -8.39
CA ASP A 326 14.45 -22.14 -7.34
C ASP A 326 13.12 -21.65 -6.75
N PHE A 327 12.98 -20.34 -6.56
CA PHE A 327 11.73 -19.73 -6.13
C PHE A 327 10.59 -19.98 -7.13
N LEU A 328 10.83 -19.76 -8.42
CA LEU A 328 9.85 -20.05 -9.46
C LEU A 328 9.50 -21.55 -9.48
N ALA A 329 10.50 -22.44 -9.40
CA ALA A 329 10.27 -23.88 -9.39
C ALA A 329 9.41 -24.32 -8.18
N ALA A 330 9.63 -23.73 -7.01
CA ALA A 330 8.83 -23.98 -5.80
C ALA A 330 7.35 -23.56 -6.01
N ILE A 331 7.12 -22.37 -6.57
CA ILE A 331 5.77 -21.88 -6.92
C ILE A 331 5.07 -22.84 -7.89
N LEU A 332 5.75 -23.25 -8.97
CA LEU A 332 5.18 -24.17 -9.96
C LEU A 332 4.84 -25.54 -9.37
N LYS A 333 5.61 -26.00 -8.39
CA LYS A 333 5.34 -27.24 -7.66
C LYS A 333 4.13 -27.05 -6.72
N SER A 334 4.09 -25.97 -5.95
CA SER A 334 3.01 -25.71 -5.00
C SER A 334 1.67 -25.44 -5.66
N ASP A 335 1.63 -24.72 -6.80
CA ASP A 335 0.37 -24.40 -7.48
C ASP A 335 -0.33 -25.67 -7.98
N LYS A 336 0.43 -26.70 -8.39
CA LYS A 336 -0.11 -28.01 -8.80
C LYS A 336 -0.71 -28.81 -7.65
N SER A 337 -0.24 -28.61 -6.43
CA SER A 337 -0.74 -29.30 -5.23
C SER A 337 -1.80 -28.50 -4.47
N ALA A 338 -1.92 -27.20 -4.73
CA ALA A 338 -2.87 -26.33 -4.04
C ALA A 338 -4.32 -26.69 -4.42
N SER A 339 -5.22 -26.61 -3.44
CA SER A 339 -6.65 -26.85 -3.66
C SER A 339 -7.20 -25.83 -4.66
N PRO A 340 -7.92 -26.26 -5.72
CA PRO A 340 -8.59 -25.33 -6.61
C PRO A 340 -9.87 -24.88 -5.92
N ASN A 341 -9.86 -23.89 -5.01
CA ASN A 341 -11.08 -23.11 -4.73
C ASN A 341 -10.90 -21.80 -3.94
N SER A 342 -11.68 -20.82 -4.40
CA SER A 342 -12.03 -19.50 -3.86
C SER A 342 -10.89 -18.55 -3.45
N ILE A 343 -10.82 -17.42 -4.14
CA ILE A 343 -10.28 -16.19 -3.55
C ILE A 343 -11.19 -15.82 -2.39
N PRO A 344 -10.67 -15.29 -1.27
CA PRO A 344 -11.50 -14.69 -0.24
C PRO A 344 -12.60 -13.83 -0.88
N ASP A 345 -13.86 -14.16 -0.59
CA ASP A 345 -14.94 -13.20 -0.74
C ASP A 345 -14.62 -12.14 0.32
N PHE A 346 -14.15 -10.96 -0.11
CA PHE A 346 -13.90 -9.83 0.79
C PHE A 346 -15.25 -9.23 1.22
N ASN A 347 -16.10 -10.11 1.75
CA ASN A 347 -17.51 -9.85 1.95
C ASN A 347 -17.67 -9.11 3.28
N PRO A 348 -18.23 -7.88 3.27
CA PRO A 348 -18.56 -7.15 4.49
C PRO A 348 -19.33 -8.02 5.49
N THR A 349 -20.16 -8.95 5.02
CA THR A 349 -20.96 -9.86 5.85
C THR A 349 -20.11 -10.90 6.60
N ALA A 350 -19.03 -11.40 5.99
CA ALA A 350 -18.14 -12.39 6.61
C ALA A 350 -17.23 -11.71 7.65
N ASP A 351 -16.65 -10.57 7.27
CA ASP A 351 -15.85 -9.73 8.16
C ASP A 351 -16.69 -9.22 9.35
N GLU A 352 -17.94 -8.81 9.11
CA GLU A 352 -18.89 -8.45 10.15
C GLU A 352 -19.23 -9.64 11.06
N LYS A 353 -19.35 -10.86 10.52
CA LYS A 353 -19.59 -12.07 11.32
C LYS A 353 -18.40 -12.38 12.22
N ILE A 354 -17.16 -12.27 11.72
CA ILE A 354 -15.93 -12.47 12.50
C ILE A 354 -15.82 -11.41 13.59
N TRP A 355 -16.03 -10.14 13.25
CA TRP A 355 -16.06 -9.04 14.22
C TRP A 355 -17.10 -9.27 15.32
N LYS A 356 -18.33 -9.62 14.95
CA LYS A 356 -19.41 -9.93 15.90
C LYS A 356 -19.10 -11.15 16.77
N ALA A 357 -18.23 -12.06 16.32
CA ALA A 357 -17.75 -13.18 17.11
C ALA A 357 -16.65 -12.76 18.11
N LEU A 358 -15.74 -11.86 17.70
CA LEU A 358 -14.68 -11.32 18.57
C LEU A 358 -15.23 -10.40 19.66
N LEU A 359 -16.18 -9.52 19.32
CA LEU A 359 -16.88 -8.65 20.25
C LEU A 359 -18.39 -8.74 20.04
N PRO A 360 -19.07 -9.72 20.66
CA PRO A 360 -20.52 -9.82 20.60
C PRO A 360 -21.19 -8.59 21.21
N ARG A 361 -22.32 -8.16 20.62
CA ARG A 361 -23.14 -7.03 21.11
C ARG A 361 -23.36 -7.07 22.62
N LYS A 362 -23.76 -8.23 23.15
CA LYS A 362 -24.02 -8.40 24.59
C LYS A 362 -22.78 -8.11 25.43
N VAL A 363 -21.62 -8.59 24.98
CA VAL A 363 -20.34 -8.32 25.66
C VAL A 363 -20.03 -6.83 25.65
N PHE A 364 -20.18 -6.13 24.52
CA PHE A 364 -20.00 -4.68 24.47
C PHE A 364 -20.94 -3.93 25.44
N ILE A 365 -22.21 -4.31 25.49
CA ILE A 365 -23.18 -3.71 26.42
C ILE A 365 -22.79 -3.96 27.88
N ASP A 366 -22.36 -5.19 28.20
CA ASP A 366 -21.94 -5.56 29.55
C ASP A 366 -20.65 -4.86 30.00
N LEU A 367 -19.75 -4.57 29.05
CA LEU A 367 -18.52 -3.80 29.29
C LEU A 367 -18.84 -2.33 29.59
N PHE A 368 -19.89 -1.78 28.96
CA PHE A 368 -20.32 -0.38 29.10
C PHE A 368 -21.79 -0.26 29.50
N PRO A 369 -22.15 -0.66 30.74
CA PRO A 369 -23.55 -0.75 31.16
C PRO A 369 -24.23 0.62 31.29
N ASN A 370 -23.44 1.66 31.61
CA ASN A 370 -23.94 3.02 31.83
C ASN A 370 -23.76 3.95 30.63
N ARG A 371 -23.33 3.45 29.47
CA ARG A 371 -23.05 4.30 28.30
C ARG A 371 -24.29 5.11 27.88
N ILE A 372 -24.05 6.31 27.33
CA ILE A 372 -25.13 7.12 26.78
C ILE A 372 -25.64 6.54 25.45
N PRO A 373 -26.90 6.85 25.03
CA PRO A 373 -27.47 6.36 23.77
C PRO A 373 -26.69 6.72 22.50
N PHE A 374 -25.80 7.71 22.57
CA PHE A 374 -24.93 8.11 21.45
C PHE A 374 -23.95 7.01 21.05
N PHE A 375 -23.34 6.32 22.01
CA PHE A 375 -22.35 5.27 21.73
C PHE A 375 -23.05 3.92 21.62
N THR A 376 -23.49 3.58 20.40
CA THR A 376 -24.16 2.31 20.11
C THR A 376 -23.18 1.25 19.63
N TYR A 377 -23.58 -0.02 19.74
CA TYR A 377 -22.78 -1.12 19.19
C TYR A 377 -22.75 -1.08 17.66
N GLU A 378 -23.84 -0.62 17.06
CA GLU A 378 -24.03 -0.45 15.62
C GLU A 378 -23.07 0.60 15.06
N SER A 379 -22.99 1.79 15.66
CA SER A 379 -22.08 2.83 15.18
C SER A 379 -20.62 2.43 15.36
N PHE A 380 -20.30 1.70 16.43
CA PHE A 380 -18.96 1.13 16.60
C PHE A 380 -18.66 0.08 15.53
N THR A 381 -19.59 -0.83 15.27
CA THR A 381 -19.45 -1.88 14.25
C THR A 381 -19.27 -1.28 12.86
N GLU A 382 -20.09 -0.30 12.50
CA GLU A 382 -19.98 0.42 11.22
C GLU A 382 -18.61 1.09 11.06
N ALA A 383 -18.10 1.74 12.11
CA ALA A 383 -16.76 2.30 12.10
C ALA A 383 -15.69 1.21 11.93
N VAL A 384 -15.77 0.10 12.68
CA VAL A 384 -14.82 -1.02 12.59
C VAL A 384 -14.78 -1.64 11.20
N MET A 385 -15.92 -1.77 10.51
CA MET A 385 -15.93 -2.30 9.14
C MET A 385 -15.03 -1.50 8.19
N THR A 386 -14.83 -0.20 8.43
CA THR A 386 -13.92 0.62 7.61
C THR A 386 -12.43 0.45 7.96
N PHE A 387 -12.12 -0.18 9.11
CA PHE A 387 -10.76 -0.43 9.60
C PHE A 387 -10.35 -1.90 9.55
N ILE A 388 -11.28 -2.84 9.37
CA ILE A 388 -10.97 -4.25 9.09
C ILE A 388 -10.06 -4.42 7.86
N PRO A 389 -10.30 -3.74 6.71
CA PRO A 389 -9.37 -3.77 5.58
C PRO A 389 -8.00 -3.13 5.89
N LYS A 390 -7.93 -2.31 6.95
CA LYS A 390 -6.71 -1.66 7.45
C LYS A 390 -5.95 -2.51 8.49
N GLY A 391 -6.51 -3.64 8.93
CA GLY A 391 -5.85 -4.61 9.81
C GLY A 391 -6.47 -4.76 11.21
N PHE A 392 -7.29 -3.80 11.64
CA PHE A 392 -7.88 -3.81 12.99
C PHE A 392 -8.73 -5.06 13.22
N ALA A 393 -8.51 -5.74 14.34
CA ALA A 393 -9.20 -7.00 14.70
C ALA A 393 -9.03 -8.14 13.68
N VAL A 394 -8.03 -8.05 12.79
CA VAL A 394 -7.70 -9.08 11.80
C VAL A 394 -6.23 -9.48 11.86
N ASP A 395 -5.33 -8.53 12.07
CA ASP A 395 -3.90 -8.82 12.19
C ASP A 395 -3.59 -9.52 13.53
N GLY A 396 -2.57 -10.37 13.51
CA GLY A 396 -2.20 -11.22 14.65
C GLY A 396 -3.08 -12.46 14.81
N SER A 397 -2.73 -13.26 15.80
CA SER A 397 -3.52 -14.38 16.32
C SER A 397 -4.86 -13.91 16.91
N VAL A 398 -5.80 -14.85 17.10
CA VAL A 398 -7.11 -14.53 17.71
C VAL A 398 -6.95 -13.93 19.11
N ASP A 399 -5.94 -14.36 19.87
CA ASP A 399 -5.66 -13.80 21.19
C ASP A 399 -5.08 -12.38 21.09
N GLU A 400 -4.24 -12.09 20.10
CA GLU A 400 -3.78 -10.71 19.84
C GLU A 400 -4.94 -9.81 19.41
N GLN A 401 -5.86 -10.30 18.57
CA GLN A 401 -7.06 -9.57 18.17
C GLN A 401 -7.94 -9.25 19.39
N ARG A 402 -8.16 -10.23 20.28
CA ARG A 402 -8.91 -10.02 21.54
C ARG A 402 -8.20 -9.04 22.47
N ARG A 403 -6.88 -9.13 22.61
CA ARG A 403 -6.07 -8.19 23.40
C ARG A 403 -6.13 -6.78 22.82
N GLU A 404 -6.06 -6.64 21.50
CA GLU A 404 -6.18 -5.35 20.82
C GLU A 404 -7.54 -4.71 21.13
N ILE A 405 -8.63 -5.47 21.00
CA ILE A 405 -9.98 -4.99 21.31
C ILE A 405 -10.08 -4.61 22.80
N ALA A 406 -9.60 -5.45 23.71
CA ALA A 406 -9.59 -5.16 25.14
C ALA A 406 -8.84 -3.85 25.45
N ALA A 407 -7.69 -3.64 24.83
CA ALA A 407 -6.85 -2.46 25.01
C ALA A 407 -7.54 -1.19 24.52
N LEU A 408 -8.08 -1.20 23.30
CA LEU A 408 -8.82 -0.07 22.73
C LEU A 408 -9.99 0.32 23.62
N LEU A 409 -10.81 -0.67 24.01
CA LEU A 409 -11.98 -0.45 24.85
C LEU A 409 -11.60 0.08 26.25
N ALA A 410 -10.50 -0.38 26.84
CA ALA A 410 -10.02 0.12 28.13
C ALA A 410 -9.64 1.61 28.06
N HIS A 411 -9.05 2.05 26.95
CA HIS A 411 -8.81 3.47 26.71
C HIS A 411 -10.11 4.26 26.50
N PHE A 412 -11.12 3.67 25.86
CA PHE A 412 -12.45 4.30 25.74
C PHE A 412 -13.06 4.52 27.12
N ASP A 413 -13.09 3.48 27.95
CA ASP A 413 -13.63 3.55 29.31
C ASP A 413 -12.89 4.64 30.11
N HIS A 414 -11.56 4.63 30.11
CA HIS A 414 -10.80 5.67 30.80
C HIS A 414 -11.11 7.09 30.27
N GLY A 415 -11.05 7.30 28.96
CA GLY A 415 -11.19 8.64 28.36
C GLY A 415 -12.59 9.23 28.46
N THR A 416 -13.62 8.39 28.60
CA THR A 416 -15.03 8.82 28.55
C THR A 416 -15.84 8.44 29.79
N SER A 417 -15.19 7.89 30.82
CA SER A 417 -15.84 7.29 31.99
C SER A 417 -16.88 6.23 31.60
N GLY A 418 -16.45 5.23 30.84
CA GLY A 418 -17.34 4.15 30.39
C GLY A 418 -18.36 4.59 29.33
N LEU A 419 -17.93 5.44 28.38
CA LEU A 419 -18.77 6.00 27.31
C LEU A 419 -19.94 6.85 27.84
N LEU A 420 -19.73 7.56 28.95
CA LEU A 420 -20.68 8.52 29.52
C LEU A 420 -20.56 9.90 28.88
N TYR A 421 -19.35 10.31 28.51
CA TYR A 421 -19.05 11.65 28.01
C TYR A 421 -18.57 11.61 26.56
N LYS A 422 -19.10 12.52 25.73
CA LYS A 422 -18.68 12.68 24.33
C LYS A 422 -17.51 13.64 24.18
N GLU A 423 -17.40 14.60 25.10
CA GLU A 423 -16.46 15.71 25.04
C GLU A 423 -15.88 15.94 26.44
N SER A 424 -14.67 16.51 26.50
CA SER A 424 -14.06 16.92 27.75
C SER A 424 -14.82 18.09 28.39
N SER A 425 -14.86 18.12 29.72
CA SER A 425 -15.45 19.25 30.48
C SER A 425 -14.60 20.51 30.43
N ASP A 426 -13.31 20.39 30.11
CA ASP A 426 -12.43 21.53 29.90
C ASP A 426 -12.64 22.08 28.48
N GLN A 427 -13.39 23.18 28.41
CA GLN A 427 -13.61 23.96 27.18
C GLN A 427 -12.96 25.35 27.27
N GLN A 428 -12.11 25.59 28.29
CA GLN A 428 -11.45 26.89 28.47
C GLN A 428 -10.28 27.04 27.50
N ASP A 429 -9.56 25.95 27.20
CA ASP A 429 -8.57 25.91 26.14
C ASP A 429 -9.22 25.52 24.80
N THR A 430 -8.86 26.27 23.76
CA THR A 430 -9.28 25.97 22.38
C THR A 430 -8.46 24.83 21.76
N HIS A 431 -7.35 24.43 22.39
CA HIS A 431 -6.42 23.40 21.91
C HIS A 431 -5.99 23.65 20.47
N CYS A 432 -5.59 24.89 20.20
CA CYS A 432 -5.17 25.35 18.89
C CYS A 432 -3.69 25.73 18.91
N LEU A 433 -2.86 25.02 18.13
CA LEU A 433 -1.51 25.46 17.74
C LEU A 433 -1.55 25.83 16.26
N PRO A 434 -1.80 27.11 15.92
CA PRO A 434 -1.97 27.50 14.53
C PRO A 434 -0.64 27.38 13.78
N SER A 435 -0.69 26.76 12.60
CA SER A 435 0.43 26.71 11.65
C SER A 435 -0.09 26.79 10.22
N LYS A 436 0.81 26.94 9.25
CA LYS A 436 0.46 26.94 7.82
C LYS A 436 -0.27 25.66 7.42
N ASP A 437 0.18 24.52 7.96
CA ASP A 437 -0.35 23.21 7.62
C ASP A 437 -1.55 22.84 8.50
N PHE A 438 -1.70 23.43 9.69
CA PHE A 438 -2.79 23.15 10.63
C PHE A 438 -3.47 24.47 11.07
N PRO A 439 -4.23 25.14 10.18
CA PRO A 439 -4.92 26.36 10.54
C PRO A 439 -6.04 26.09 11.54
N CYS A 440 -6.25 27.02 12.48
CA CYS A 440 -7.40 26.97 13.38
C CYS A 440 -8.56 27.77 12.81
N HIS A 441 -9.76 27.20 12.82
CA HIS A 441 -10.94 27.88 12.32
C HIS A 441 -11.53 28.84 13.39
N PRO A 442 -11.95 30.06 13.01
CA PRO A 442 -12.56 31.01 13.94
C PRO A 442 -13.77 30.42 14.67
N GLY A 443 -13.83 30.61 15.99
CA GLY A 443 -14.92 30.13 16.83
C GLY A 443 -14.95 28.61 17.05
N LYS A 444 -13.90 27.89 16.61
CA LYS A 444 -13.77 26.45 16.82
C LYS A 444 -12.80 26.14 17.96
N SER A 445 -13.09 25.06 18.67
CA SER A 445 -12.24 24.47 19.70
C SER A 445 -11.97 23.01 19.38
N TYR A 446 -10.75 22.56 19.64
CA TYR A 446 -10.24 21.22 19.37
C TYR A 446 -9.97 20.46 20.67
N HIS A 447 -10.81 20.68 21.68
CA HIS A 447 -10.78 19.92 22.93
C HIS A 447 -11.11 18.44 22.69
N GLY A 448 -10.94 17.62 23.74
CA GLY A 448 -11.13 16.18 23.67
C GLY A 448 -12.54 15.82 23.22
N ARG A 449 -12.68 15.08 22.11
CA ARG A 449 -13.97 14.52 21.66
C ARG A 449 -13.88 13.06 21.25
N GLY A 450 -15.00 12.35 21.38
CA GLY A 450 -15.14 10.95 21.01
C GLY A 450 -14.46 9.98 21.99
N PRO A 451 -14.43 8.68 21.67
CA PRO A 451 -14.01 7.62 22.58
C PRO A 451 -12.56 7.72 23.08
N LEU A 452 -11.63 8.20 22.25
CA LEU A 452 -10.24 8.45 22.66
C LEU A 452 -9.95 9.92 23.02
N GLN A 453 -10.98 10.76 23.13
CA GLN A 453 -10.83 12.19 23.44
C GLN A 453 -9.82 12.89 22.51
N LEU A 454 -10.03 12.77 21.19
CA LEU A 454 -9.17 13.39 20.18
C LEU A 454 -9.05 14.89 20.44
N CYS A 455 -7.82 15.38 20.55
CA CYS A 455 -7.50 16.74 20.97
C CYS A 455 -6.44 17.35 20.05
N TRP A 456 -6.42 18.68 19.92
CA TRP A 456 -5.55 19.51 19.09
C TRP A 456 -5.91 19.59 17.59
N ASN A 457 -5.86 20.80 17.03
CA ASN A 457 -6.16 21.10 15.63
C ASN A 457 -5.41 20.20 14.62
N TYR A 458 -4.13 19.89 14.87
CA TYR A 458 -3.36 19.04 13.97
C TYR A 458 -3.91 17.60 13.90
N ASN A 459 -4.37 17.05 15.02
CA ASN A 459 -4.99 15.73 15.06
C ASN A 459 -6.34 15.71 14.36
N TYR A 460 -7.16 16.76 14.53
CA TYR A 460 -8.44 16.86 13.81
C TYR A 460 -8.24 16.92 12.29
N LYS A 461 -7.23 17.66 11.81
CA LYS A 461 -6.91 17.69 10.38
C LYS A 461 -6.49 16.32 9.85
N MET A 462 -5.46 15.72 10.43
CA MET A 462 -4.93 14.44 9.97
C MET A 462 -5.95 13.31 10.12
N CYS A 463 -6.80 13.38 11.15
CA CYS A 463 -7.92 12.45 11.31
C CYS A 463 -8.94 12.60 10.19
N GLY A 464 -9.34 13.84 9.86
CA GLY A 464 -10.26 14.12 8.76
C GLY A 464 -9.78 13.50 7.46
N GLU A 465 -8.54 13.80 7.07
CA GLU A 465 -7.88 13.22 5.89
C GLU A 465 -7.84 11.67 5.97
N GLY A 466 -7.50 11.12 7.13
CA GLY A 466 -7.34 9.67 7.32
C GLY A 466 -8.64 8.87 7.32
N ILE A 467 -9.79 9.51 7.59
CA ILE A 467 -11.13 8.89 7.57
C ILE A 467 -11.96 9.31 6.34
N GLY A 468 -11.44 10.21 5.51
CA GLY A 468 -12.12 10.73 4.31
C GLY A 468 -13.18 11.80 4.60
N ASP A 469 -13.00 12.58 5.67
CA ASP A 469 -13.84 13.74 6.01
C ASP A 469 -12.95 14.97 6.29
N ASP A 470 -12.48 15.63 5.23
CA ASP A 470 -11.59 16.79 5.30
C ASP A 470 -12.20 18.01 6.01
N SER A 471 -13.52 18.00 6.24
CA SER A 471 -14.20 19.06 6.99
C SER A 471 -14.04 18.93 8.51
N LEU A 472 -13.37 17.90 9.01
CA LEU A 472 -13.21 17.69 10.46
C LEU A 472 -12.45 18.81 11.16
N LEU A 473 -11.53 19.47 10.45
CA LEU A 473 -10.80 20.63 10.97
C LEU A 473 -11.70 21.89 11.07
N SER A 474 -12.63 22.07 10.13
CA SER A 474 -13.56 23.20 10.10
C SER A 474 -14.85 22.95 10.89
N CYS A 475 -15.20 21.69 11.13
CA CYS A 475 -16.39 21.23 11.85
C CYS A 475 -16.02 20.17 12.92
N PRO A 476 -15.19 20.50 13.93
CA PRO A 476 -14.73 19.55 14.94
C PRO A 476 -15.86 18.95 15.80
N GLU A 477 -16.99 19.65 15.92
CA GLU A 477 -18.21 19.18 16.60
C GLU A 477 -18.82 17.90 16.01
N LYS A 478 -18.43 17.51 14.78
CA LYS A 478 -18.87 16.23 14.20
C LYS A 478 -18.57 15.04 15.10
N LEU A 479 -17.46 15.07 15.86
CA LEU A 479 -17.08 13.99 16.79
C LEU A 479 -18.04 13.83 17.99
N SER A 480 -18.91 14.80 18.26
CA SER A 480 -19.94 14.72 19.31
C SER A 480 -21.37 14.68 18.77
N GLN A 481 -21.53 14.85 17.46
CA GLN A 481 -22.81 14.82 16.74
C GLN A 481 -23.05 13.53 15.96
N ASP A 482 -22.01 12.93 15.40
CA ASP A 482 -22.07 11.68 14.64
C ASP A 482 -21.29 10.57 15.36
N PRO A 483 -21.96 9.52 15.84
CA PRO A 483 -21.30 8.47 16.61
C PRO A 483 -20.40 7.57 15.76
N VAL A 484 -20.67 7.41 14.46
CA VAL A 484 -19.81 6.64 13.55
C VAL A 484 -18.51 7.40 13.32
N ILE A 485 -18.57 8.70 13.05
CA ILE A 485 -17.39 9.55 12.91
C ILE A 485 -16.58 9.59 14.22
N ALA A 486 -17.26 9.64 15.38
CA ALA A 486 -16.61 9.56 16.69
C ALA A 486 -15.81 8.26 16.87
N PHE A 487 -16.37 7.10 16.52
CA PHE A 487 -15.63 5.84 16.57
C PHE A 487 -14.53 5.74 15.51
N LYS A 488 -14.76 6.26 14.30
CA LYS A 488 -13.74 6.33 13.25
C LYS A 488 -12.54 7.16 13.67
N SER A 489 -12.73 8.26 14.40
CA SER A 489 -11.60 9.07 14.89
C SER A 489 -10.73 8.32 15.90
N ALA A 490 -11.36 7.56 16.80
CA ALA A 490 -10.66 6.71 17.75
C ALA A 490 -9.90 5.57 17.04
N LEU A 491 -10.53 4.87 16.09
CA LEU A 491 -9.89 3.81 15.30
C LEU A 491 -8.78 4.36 14.40
N TRP A 492 -8.95 5.56 13.85
CA TRP A 492 -7.89 6.24 13.11
C TRP A 492 -6.68 6.49 14.00
N PHE A 493 -6.87 7.07 15.18
CA PHE A 493 -5.75 7.33 16.10
C PHE A 493 -5.05 6.02 16.48
N TRP A 494 -5.84 4.98 16.76
CA TRP A 494 -5.34 3.66 17.14
C TRP A 494 -4.49 2.98 16.06
N CYS A 495 -4.93 3.09 14.80
CA CYS A 495 -4.32 2.40 13.66
C CYS A 495 -3.24 3.23 12.94
N THR A 496 -3.10 4.52 13.25
CA THR A 496 -2.20 5.45 12.52
C THR A 496 -0.91 5.68 13.31
N ARG A 497 0.24 5.52 12.64
CA ARG A 497 1.54 5.94 13.16
C ARG A 497 1.58 7.47 13.24
N GLN A 498 2.05 8.03 14.35
CA GLN A 498 2.10 9.48 14.58
C GLN A 498 3.56 9.91 14.78
N TRP A 499 4.17 10.50 13.75
CA TRP A 499 5.59 10.91 13.74
C TRP A 499 6.53 9.78 14.15
N ASN A 500 7.19 9.88 15.30
CA ASN A 500 8.08 8.85 15.86
C ASN A 500 7.33 7.77 16.65
N LYS A 501 6.07 7.98 17.01
CA LYS A 501 5.23 7.01 17.74
C LYS A 501 4.72 5.95 16.78
N PRO A 502 4.89 4.64 17.05
CA PRO A 502 4.21 3.59 16.30
C PRO A 502 2.69 3.68 16.52
N SER A 503 1.89 2.96 15.73
CA SER A 503 0.46 2.86 16.01
C SER A 503 0.19 1.93 17.18
N CYS A 504 -0.85 2.19 17.97
CA CYS A 504 -1.28 1.28 19.03
C CYS A 504 -1.61 -0.11 18.45
N HIS A 505 -2.23 -0.14 17.27
CA HIS A 505 -2.50 -1.36 16.51
C HIS A 505 -1.23 -2.20 16.28
N SER A 506 -0.15 -1.62 15.75
CA SER A 506 1.08 -2.39 15.49
C SER A 506 1.73 -2.91 16.77
N VAL A 507 1.61 -2.18 17.87
CA VAL A 507 2.11 -2.60 19.19
C VAL A 507 1.32 -3.80 19.72
N MET A 508 -0.01 -3.75 19.66
CA MET A 508 -0.87 -4.81 20.22
C MET A 508 -0.93 -6.08 19.36
N THR A 509 -0.57 -5.99 18.08
CA THR A 509 -0.58 -7.11 17.13
C THR A 509 0.81 -7.72 16.88
N GLY A 510 1.84 -7.29 17.61
CA GLY A 510 3.21 -7.79 17.45
C GLY A 510 3.92 -7.34 16.17
N ASN A 511 3.34 -6.40 15.42
CA ASN A 511 3.87 -5.90 14.15
C ASN A 511 4.82 -4.70 14.31
N TRP A 512 5.18 -4.34 15.54
CA TRP A 512 6.17 -3.30 15.83
C TRP A 512 7.34 -3.88 16.62
N THR A 513 8.55 -3.64 16.10
CA THR A 513 9.81 -4.02 16.76
C THR A 513 10.45 -2.75 17.32
N PRO A 514 10.79 -2.72 18.63
CA PRO A 514 11.44 -1.56 19.24
C PRO A 514 12.83 -1.33 18.66
N GLU A 515 13.16 -0.07 18.38
CA GLU A 515 14.53 0.33 18.02
C GLU A 515 15.41 0.45 19.26
N SER A 516 16.73 0.62 19.10
CA SER A 516 17.66 0.80 20.22
C SER A 516 17.25 1.95 21.15
N THR A 517 16.77 3.06 20.56
CA THR A 517 16.30 4.23 21.33
C THR A 517 15.02 3.97 22.12
N ASP A 518 14.20 3.00 21.70
CA ASP A 518 13.03 2.56 22.43
C ASP A 518 13.41 1.65 23.59
N ILE A 519 14.32 0.70 23.35
CA ILE A 519 14.85 -0.19 24.38
C ILE A 519 15.52 0.61 25.51
N GLU A 520 16.38 1.57 25.17
CA GLU A 520 17.03 2.47 26.15
C GLU A 520 16.04 3.34 26.93
N ALA A 521 14.86 3.57 26.38
CA ALA A 521 13.77 4.30 27.00
C ALA A 521 12.75 3.39 27.71
N ASN A 522 13.03 2.09 27.81
CA ASN A 522 12.14 1.04 28.30
C ASN A 522 10.80 0.93 27.55
N ARG A 523 10.70 1.44 26.32
CA ARG A 523 9.52 1.34 25.47
C ARG A 523 9.50 -0.04 24.81
N LEU A 524 8.83 -0.98 25.46
CA LEU A 524 8.68 -2.36 24.98
C LEU A 524 7.24 -2.63 24.52
N PRO A 525 7.02 -3.59 23.59
CA PRO A 525 5.68 -3.94 23.12
C PRO A 525 4.77 -4.37 24.27
N GLY A 526 3.56 -3.81 24.33
CA GLY A 526 2.54 -4.10 25.34
C GLY A 526 1.61 -2.93 25.62
N PHE A 527 0.59 -3.15 26.45
CA PHE A 527 -0.44 -2.14 26.75
C PHE A 527 0.15 -0.87 27.39
N GLY A 528 1.24 -0.96 28.15
CA GLY A 528 1.91 0.22 28.70
C GLY A 528 2.38 1.19 27.62
N LEU A 529 2.84 0.68 26.48
CA LEU A 529 3.28 1.52 25.38
C LEU A 529 2.10 2.23 24.69
N THR A 530 0.90 1.64 24.65
CA THR A 530 -0.28 2.33 24.11
C THR A 530 -0.71 3.50 24.99
N ILE A 531 -0.56 3.39 26.32
CA ILE A 531 -0.72 4.53 27.25
C ILE A 531 0.29 5.64 26.90
N ASN A 532 1.55 5.29 26.66
CA ASN A 532 2.59 6.26 26.32
C ASN A 532 2.34 6.96 24.97
N ILE A 533 1.85 6.21 23.97
CA ILE A 533 1.48 6.76 22.66
C ILE A 533 0.33 7.77 22.80
N ILE A 534 -0.74 7.39 23.52
CA ILE A 534 -1.96 8.19 23.70
C ILE A 534 -1.68 9.41 24.58
N ASN A 535 -1.07 9.23 25.75
CA ASN A 535 -0.75 10.31 26.68
C ASN A 535 0.53 10.01 27.48
N GLY A 536 1.68 10.21 26.86
CA GLY A 536 2.99 10.02 27.48
C GLY A 536 3.22 10.85 28.75
N THR A 537 2.43 11.91 28.99
CA THR A 537 2.49 12.65 30.26
C THR A 537 2.10 11.81 31.47
N GLU A 538 1.43 10.67 31.28
CA GLU A 538 1.07 9.72 32.34
C GLU A 538 2.22 8.72 32.67
N CYS A 539 3.29 8.71 31.88
CA CYS A 539 4.36 7.71 31.94
C CYS A 539 5.66 8.26 32.56
N ASN A 540 6.62 7.37 32.80
CA ASN A 540 7.85 7.65 33.55
C ASN A 540 7.62 8.18 34.98
N LYS A 541 6.48 7.83 35.58
CA LYS A 541 6.07 8.18 36.94
C LYS A 541 4.97 7.25 37.43
N GLU A 542 4.66 7.32 38.72
CA GLU A 542 3.40 6.81 39.24
C GLU A 542 2.26 7.72 38.81
N SER A 543 1.26 7.13 38.16
CA SER A 543 0.10 7.85 37.63
C SER A 543 -1.17 7.08 37.96
N ALA A 544 -2.09 7.74 38.68
CA ALA A 544 -3.42 7.19 38.93
C ALA A 544 -4.19 6.95 37.61
N ASP A 545 -3.97 7.81 36.61
CA ASP A 545 -4.59 7.69 35.30
C ASP A 545 -4.07 6.47 34.53
N ALA A 546 -2.74 6.27 34.51
CA ALA A 546 -2.15 5.09 33.88
C ALA A 546 -2.62 3.81 34.58
N ASN A 547 -2.66 3.80 35.92
CA ASN A 547 -3.14 2.64 36.69
C ASN A 547 -4.62 2.35 36.40
N SER A 548 -5.46 3.39 36.32
CA SER A 548 -6.87 3.29 35.94
C SER A 548 -7.07 2.65 34.56
N ARG A 549 -6.20 2.96 33.58
CA ARG A 549 -6.21 2.30 32.26
C ARG A 549 -5.84 0.83 32.36
N VAL A 550 -4.81 0.48 33.13
CA VAL A 550 -4.35 -0.91 33.30
C VAL A 550 -5.39 -1.77 33.99
N GLU A 551 -6.06 -1.25 35.02
CA GLU A 551 -7.14 -1.97 35.72
C GLU A 551 -8.31 -2.28 34.78
N LYS A 552 -8.73 -1.30 33.97
CA LYS A 552 -9.76 -1.49 32.94
C LYS A 552 -9.33 -2.52 31.89
N TYR A 553 -8.08 -2.45 31.45
CA TYR A 553 -7.52 -3.39 30.49
C TYR A 553 -7.59 -4.84 30.99
N LYS A 554 -7.13 -5.09 32.22
CA LYS A 554 -7.20 -6.43 32.84
C LYS A 554 -8.63 -6.95 32.91
N LYS A 555 -9.57 -6.11 33.35
CA LYS A 555 -11.00 -6.47 33.41
C LYS A 555 -11.56 -6.81 32.03
N PHE A 556 -11.14 -6.09 30.99
CA PHE A 556 -11.66 -6.28 29.64
C PHE A 556 -11.04 -7.52 28.98
N CYS A 557 -9.76 -7.80 29.24
CA CYS A 557 -9.09 -9.04 28.89
C CYS A 557 -9.80 -10.27 29.49
N GLU A 558 -10.13 -10.22 30.79
CA GLU A 558 -10.89 -11.28 31.47
C GLU A 558 -12.25 -11.50 30.78
N ARG A 559 -12.99 -10.42 30.49
CA ARG A 559 -14.31 -10.51 29.83
C ARG A 559 -14.23 -11.05 28.40
N LEU A 560 -13.12 -10.82 27.71
CA LEU A 560 -12.86 -11.32 26.36
C LEU A 560 -12.10 -12.65 26.34
N HIS A 561 -11.88 -13.27 27.50
CA HIS A 561 -11.23 -14.57 27.65
C HIS A 561 -9.82 -14.61 27.03
N VAL A 562 -9.00 -13.61 27.35
CA VAL A 562 -7.62 -13.53 26.88
C VAL A 562 -6.68 -13.05 27.97
N GLU A 563 -5.46 -13.57 27.99
CA GLU A 563 -4.42 -13.09 28.89
C GLU A 563 -3.92 -11.69 28.47
N PRO A 564 -3.72 -10.74 29.41
CA PRO A 564 -3.28 -9.37 29.13
C PRO A 564 -1.89 -9.22 28.49
N GLY A 565 -1.05 -10.25 28.58
CA GLY A 565 0.33 -10.20 28.11
C GLY A 565 1.26 -9.37 28.99
N GLU A 566 2.49 -9.18 28.51
CA GLU A 566 3.56 -8.48 29.23
C GLU A 566 3.50 -6.95 29.05
N ASN A 567 4.36 -6.23 29.79
CA ASN A 567 4.58 -4.78 29.63
C ASN A 567 3.31 -3.92 29.71
N MET A 568 2.36 -4.28 30.58
CA MET A 568 1.09 -3.56 30.74
C MET A 568 1.23 -2.14 31.30
N HIS A 569 2.34 -1.83 31.97
CA HIS A 569 2.53 -0.56 32.68
C HIS A 569 3.53 0.34 31.96
N CYS A 570 3.33 1.66 32.04
CA CYS A 570 4.25 2.64 31.47
C CYS A 570 5.10 3.41 32.50
N ARG A 571 5.08 3.00 33.77
CA ARG A 571 5.76 3.65 34.90
C ARG A 571 7.24 3.94 34.66
N TYR A 572 7.93 3.06 33.94
CA TYR A 572 9.37 3.17 33.67
C TYR A 572 9.71 3.57 32.23
N GLN A 573 8.68 3.82 31.41
CA GLN A 573 8.86 4.16 30.00
C GLN A 573 9.03 5.67 29.85
N LYS A 574 10.14 6.11 29.27
CA LYS A 574 10.29 7.54 28.93
C LYS A 574 9.24 7.91 27.87
N PRO A 575 8.56 9.07 28.00
CA PRO A 575 7.60 9.50 27.01
C PRO A 575 8.24 9.62 25.64
N PHE A 576 7.48 9.35 24.57
CA PHE A 576 7.89 9.83 23.25
C PHE A 576 8.00 11.36 23.29
N GLY A 577 9.07 11.91 22.70
CA GLY A 577 9.30 13.37 22.69
C GLY A 577 8.06 14.12 22.17
N GLN A 578 7.73 15.23 22.83
CA GLN A 578 6.77 16.19 22.29
C GLN A 578 7.45 16.90 21.11
N VAL A 579 6.77 16.98 19.97
CA VAL A 579 7.16 17.87 18.87
C VAL A 579 6.63 19.25 19.15
#